data_AF-A0A8K0LTT8-F1
#
_entry.id   AF-A0A8K0LTT8-F1
#
_cell.length_a   1.000
_cell.length_b   1.000
_cell.length_c   1.000
_cell.angle_alpha   90.00
_cell.angle_beta   90.00
_cell.angle_gamma   90.00
#
_symmetry.space_group_name_H-M   'P 1'
#
loop_
_entity.id
_entity.type
_entity.pdbx_description
1 polymer ?
#
loop_
_entity_poly.entity_id
_entity_poly.type
_entity_poly.pdbx_seq_one_letter_code
_entity_poly.pdbx_strand_id
1 'polypeptide(L)'
;MDYHALHGHDVSSFDLPSTHRLPTVSAAEALQALEEANSPGLITGLTSLDASLDPVLGSGQGGIQKGHVTEVWGPPGAGKTALGIQLAAHCLNQRGRVLWTDFIAYPSSASAPYSVKRPVKATVQISFA
;
A
#
# COMPACT_ATOMS: atom_id res chain seq x y z
N MET A 1 29.91 -37.96 -24.77
CA MET A 1 28.50 -37.53 -24.83
C MET A 1 28.48 -36.06 -24.48
N ASP A 2 27.90 -35.22 -25.32
CA ASP A 2 27.95 -33.77 -25.14
C ASP A 2 26.81 -33.32 -24.22
N TYR A 3 27.15 -32.76 -23.05
CA TYR A 3 26.20 -32.41 -21.99
C TYR A 3 25.11 -31.44 -22.49
N HIS A 4 25.51 -30.50 -23.33
CA HIS A 4 24.62 -29.48 -23.91
C HIS A 4 23.67 -30.03 -24.98
N ALA A 5 23.95 -31.19 -25.57
CA ALA A 5 23.04 -31.86 -26.50
C ALA A 5 21.88 -32.59 -25.79
N LEU A 6 22.06 -32.94 -24.51
CA LEU A 6 21.03 -33.57 -23.67
C LEU A 6 20.21 -32.56 -22.87
N HIS A 7 20.84 -31.48 -22.39
CA HIS A 7 20.23 -30.53 -21.47
C HIS A 7 19.90 -29.16 -22.07
N GLY A 8 20.34 -28.88 -23.30
CA GLY A 8 20.24 -27.54 -23.90
C GLY A 8 21.20 -26.54 -23.25
N HIS A 9 21.27 -25.33 -23.80
CA HIS A 9 21.96 -24.23 -23.16
C HIS A 9 21.07 -23.62 -22.08
N ASP A 10 21.65 -23.35 -20.91
CA ASP A 10 20.97 -22.68 -19.81
C ASP A 10 20.69 -21.23 -20.22
N VAL A 11 19.42 -20.94 -20.53
CA VAL A 11 18.99 -19.59 -20.88
C VAL A 11 18.68 -18.87 -19.58
N SER A 12 19.64 -18.06 -19.12
CA SER A 12 19.41 -17.27 -17.92
C SER A 12 18.25 -16.29 -18.17
N SER A 13 17.40 -16.06 -17.16
CA SER A 13 16.30 -15.06 -17.24
C SER A 13 16.78 -13.62 -17.50
N PHE A 14 18.09 -13.40 -17.62
CA PHE A 14 18.72 -12.13 -17.95
C PHE A 14 18.98 -11.95 -19.46
N ASP A 15 19.02 -13.04 -20.24
CA ASP A 15 19.37 -13.02 -21.66
C ASP A 15 18.14 -12.94 -22.59
N LEU A 16 16.96 -12.68 -22.05
CA LEU A 16 15.74 -12.51 -22.83
C LEU A 16 15.74 -11.11 -23.47
N PRO A 17 15.61 -10.99 -24.81
CA PRO A 17 15.67 -9.71 -25.53
C PRO A 17 14.53 -8.74 -25.20
N SER A 18 13.55 -9.15 -24.38
CA SER A 18 12.37 -8.37 -24.00
C SER A 18 12.24 -8.12 -22.49
N THR A 19 13.31 -8.27 -21.70
CA THR A 19 13.22 -8.06 -20.24
C THR A 19 13.13 -6.56 -19.91
N HIS A 20 11.93 -6.01 -19.92
CA HIS A 20 11.59 -4.70 -19.36
C HIS A 20 11.78 -4.76 -17.82
N ARG A 21 13.02 -4.59 -17.36
CA ARG A 21 13.29 -4.49 -15.92
C ARG A 21 12.85 -3.11 -15.44
N LEU A 22 12.09 -3.10 -14.36
CA LEU A 22 11.89 -1.87 -13.60
C LEU A 22 13.28 -1.39 -13.14
N PRO A 23 13.57 -0.08 -13.24
CA PRO A 23 14.85 0.45 -12.82
C PRO A 23 15.12 0.06 -11.36
N THR A 24 16.30 -0.49 -11.09
CA THR A 24 16.74 -0.77 -9.73
C THR A 24 17.24 0.54 -9.12
N VAL A 25 16.57 1.02 -8.09
CA VAL A 25 17.06 2.11 -7.24
C VAL A 25 17.57 1.54 -5.93
N SER A 26 18.61 2.14 -5.36
CA SER A 26 19.07 1.73 -4.04
C SER A 26 18.04 2.16 -2.98
N ALA A 27 17.95 1.42 -1.87
CA ALA A 27 17.05 1.78 -0.78
C ALA A 27 17.38 3.16 -0.18
N ALA A 28 18.66 3.54 -0.12
CA ALA A 28 19.11 4.83 0.38
C ALA A 28 18.69 5.99 -0.54
N GLU A 29 18.85 5.81 -1.86
CA GLU A 29 18.40 6.78 -2.86
C GLU A 29 16.88 6.94 -2.84
N ALA A 30 16.13 5.84 -2.72
CA ALA A 30 14.67 5.90 -2.58
C ALA A 30 14.24 6.65 -1.30
N LEU A 31 14.95 6.44 -0.18
CA LEU A 31 14.69 7.15 1.07
C LEU A 31 15.00 8.65 0.94
N GLN A 32 16.14 9.00 0.35
CA GLN A 32 16.51 10.40 0.13
C GLN A 32 15.51 11.11 -0.80
N ALA A 33 15.08 10.44 -1.87
CA ALA A 33 14.05 10.98 -2.76
C ALA A 33 12.69 11.19 -2.04
N LEU A 34 12.34 10.30 -1.09
CA LEU A 34 11.14 10.46 -0.25
C LEU A 34 11.26 11.68 0.69
N GLU A 35 12.42 11.88 1.31
CA GLU A 35 12.68 13.03 2.21
C GLU A 35 12.69 14.36 1.44
N GLU A 36 13.26 14.38 0.24
CA GLU A 36 13.32 15.56 -0.63
C GLU A 36 11.95 15.93 -1.23
N ALA A 37 11.10 14.94 -1.48
CA ALA A 37 9.77 15.14 -2.08
C ALA A 37 8.80 15.92 -1.18
N ASN A 38 9.15 16.15 0.10
CA ASN A 38 8.48 16.97 1.14
C ASN A 38 7.04 17.40 0.79
N SER A 39 6.20 16.40 0.58
CA SER A 39 4.86 16.57 0.05
C SER A 39 3.89 16.61 1.22
N PRO A 40 2.97 17.60 1.28
CA PRO A 40 2.01 17.67 2.36
C PRO A 40 1.21 16.37 2.45
N GLY A 41 1.12 15.84 3.66
CA GLY A 41 0.35 14.66 3.98
C GLY A 41 -1.13 14.82 3.62
N LEU A 42 -1.80 13.70 3.34
CA LEU A 42 -3.24 13.64 3.19
C LEU A 42 -3.89 13.81 4.56
N ILE A 43 -4.59 14.92 4.73
CA ILE A 43 -5.38 15.22 5.92
C ILE A 43 -6.51 14.18 6.08
N THR A 44 -6.61 13.62 7.28
CA THR A 44 -7.62 12.60 7.63
C THR A 44 -8.99 13.22 7.89
N GLY A 45 -9.04 14.52 8.17
CA GLY A 45 -10.24 15.22 8.63
C GLY A 45 -10.49 15.09 10.13
N LEU A 46 -9.56 14.47 10.86
CA LEU A 46 -9.55 14.35 12.31
C LEU A 46 -8.31 15.08 12.84
N THR A 47 -8.48 16.31 13.32
CA THR A 47 -7.36 17.17 13.72
C THR A 47 -6.43 16.54 14.76
N SER A 48 -6.97 15.76 15.70
CA SER A 48 -6.17 15.03 16.68
C SER A 48 -5.34 13.90 16.08
N LEU A 49 -5.87 13.21 15.06
CA LEU A 49 -5.15 12.19 14.33
C LEU A 49 -4.10 12.81 13.43
N ASP A 50 -4.43 13.88 12.71
CA ASP A 50 -3.50 14.60 11.84
C ASP A 50 -2.30 15.12 12.63
N ALA A 51 -2.53 15.68 13.82
CA ALA A 51 -1.47 16.11 14.73
C ALA A 51 -0.64 14.94 15.28
N SER A 52 -1.28 13.81 15.60
CA SER A 52 -0.57 12.61 16.06
C SER A 52 0.26 11.93 14.97
N LEU A 53 -0.04 12.20 13.70
CA LEU A 53 0.67 11.68 12.53
C LEU A 53 1.77 12.64 12.04
N ASP A 54 1.97 13.80 12.68
CA ASP A 54 3.11 14.67 12.38
C ASP A 54 4.40 13.97 12.82
N PRO A 55 5.31 13.64 11.90
CA PRO A 55 6.52 12.87 12.21
C PRO A 55 7.54 13.72 12.97
N VAL A 56 7.32 13.98 14.27
CA VAL A 56 8.26 14.39 15.36
C VAL A 56 9.43 15.36 15.02
N LEU A 57 9.40 16.08 13.90
CA LEU A 57 10.45 17.00 13.45
C LEU A 57 9.88 18.32 12.91
N GLY A 58 8.67 18.71 13.35
CA GLY A 58 8.17 20.07 13.14
C GLY A 58 8.03 20.48 11.67
N SER A 59 7.78 19.52 10.77
CA SER A 59 7.48 19.80 9.36
C SER A 59 6.21 20.64 9.20
N GLY A 60 5.34 20.64 10.22
CA GLY A 60 4.04 21.32 10.21
C GLY A 60 3.01 20.64 9.30
N GLN A 61 3.31 19.44 8.81
CA GLN A 61 2.52 18.70 7.82
C GLN A 61 1.99 17.39 8.42
N GLY A 62 1.01 17.52 9.31
CA GLY A 62 0.28 16.38 9.86
C GLY A 62 -0.50 15.58 8.80
N GLY A 63 -1.00 14.41 9.19
CA GLY A 63 -1.78 13.52 8.32
C GLY A 63 -0.97 12.39 7.68
N ILE A 64 -1.58 11.68 6.72
CA ILE A 64 -1.00 10.49 6.10
C ILE A 64 0.03 10.87 5.04
N GLN A 65 1.28 10.49 5.25
CA GLN A 65 2.39 10.83 4.36
C GLN A 65 2.30 10.12 3.02
N LYS A 66 2.56 10.85 1.93
CA LYS A 66 2.61 10.28 0.57
C LYS A 66 3.88 9.45 0.40
N GLY A 67 3.82 8.40 -0.41
CA GLY A 67 4.96 7.46 -0.57
C GLY A 67 5.13 6.48 0.59
N HIS A 68 4.33 6.59 1.65
CA HIS A 68 4.30 5.64 2.76
C HIS A 68 3.10 4.69 2.66
N VAL A 69 3.23 3.53 3.29
CA VAL A 69 2.13 2.59 3.51
C VAL A 69 1.61 2.78 4.93
N THR A 70 0.34 3.16 5.07
CA THR A 70 -0.33 3.30 6.36
C THR A 70 -1.29 2.14 6.58
N GLU A 71 -1.17 1.48 7.74
CA GLU A 71 -2.01 0.35 8.09
C GLU A 71 -2.90 0.69 9.30
N VAL A 72 -4.20 0.40 9.19
CA VAL A 72 -5.19 0.66 10.25
C VAL A 72 -5.73 -0.66 10.79
N TRP A 73 -5.48 -0.92 12.07
CA TRP A 73 -5.91 -2.15 12.74
C TRP A 73 -6.94 -1.88 13.85
N GLY A 74 -7.80 -2.87 14.11
CA GLY A 74 -8.77 -2.79 15.20
C GLY A 74 -9.91 -3.82 15.09
N PRO A 75 -10.72 -4.00 16.15
CA PRO A 75 -11.85 -4.91 16.17
C PRO A 75 -12.87 -4.66 15.04
N PRO A 76 -13.68 -5.67 14.64
CA PRO A 76 -14.83 -5.43 13.75
C PRO A 76 -15.74 -4.32 14.31
N GLY A 77 -16.16 -3.39 13.47
CA GLY A 77 -16.97 -2.23 13.91
C GLY A 77 -16.18 -1.05 14.48
N ALA A 78 -14.86 -1.14 14.65
CA ALA A 78 -14.02 -0.02 15.14
C ALA A 78 -13.87 1.17 14.17
N GLY A 79 -14.60 1.19 13.05
CA GLY A 79 -14.59 2.32 12.10
C GLY A 79 -13.46 2.31 11.06
N LYS A 80 -12.65 1.25 10.94
CA LYS A 80 -11.54 1.17 9.94
C LYS A 80 -11.98 1.52 8.51
N THR A 81 -13.09 0.95 8.05
CA THR A 81 -13.66 1.21 6.72
C THR A 81 -14.19 2.65 6.61
N ALA A 82 -14.83 3.16 7.67
CA ALA A 82 -15.32 4.54 7.71
C ALA A 82 -14.17 5.55 7.61
N LEU A 83 -13.06 5.29 8.31
CA LEU A 83 -11.83 6.10 8.19
C LEU A 83 -11.27 6.07 6.77
N GLY A 84 -11.23 4.89 6.13
CA GLY A 84 -10.82 4.75 4.73
C GLY A 84 -11.68 5.55 3.75
N ILE A 85 -13.01 5.52 3.94
CA ILE A 85 -13.96 6.29 3.13
C ILE A 85 -13.76 7.80 3.37
N GLN A 86 -13.56 8.22 4.61
CA GLN A 86 -13.30 9.63 4.94
C GLN A 86 -12.02 10.15 4.26
N LEU A 87 -10.96 9.34 4.29
CA LEU A 87 -9.71 9.64 3.57
C LEU A 87 -9.93 9.74 2.05
N ALA A 88 -10.70 8.83 1.48
CA ALA A 88 -11.04 8.87 0.06
C ALA A 88 -11.81 10.15 -0.31
N ALA A 89 -12.83 10.50 0.47
CA ALA A 89 -13.61 11.72 0.27
C ALA A 89 -12.73 12.97 0.36
N HIS A 90 -11.81 13.01 1.34
CA HIS A 90 -10.89 14.14 1.49
C HIS A 90 -9.94 14.26 0.30
N CYS A 91 -9.38 13.14 -0.17
CA CYS A 91 -8.53 13.10 -1.36
C CYS A 91 -9.27 13.59 -2.61
N LEU A 92 -10.52 13.14 -2.82
CA LEU A 92 -11.36 13.55 -3.95
C LEU A 92 -11.70 15.05 -3.90
N ASN A 93 -11.97 15.60 -2.71
CA ASN A 93 -12.22 17.04 -2.52
C ASN A 93 -11.00 17.90 -2.89
N GLN A 94 -9.79 17.36 -2.73
CA GLN A 94 -8.55 18.00 -3.16
C GLN A 94 -8.21 17.76 -4.64
N ARG A 95 -9.17 17.26 -5.43
CA ARG A 95 -8.99 16.86 -6.85
C ARG A 95 -7.98 15.72 -7.05
N GLY A 96 -7.75 14.91 -6.03
CA GLY A 96 -6.94 13.69 -6.11
C GLY A 96 -7.70 12.53 -6.74
N ARG A 97 -7.01 11.39 -6.85
CA ARG A 97 -7.56 10.13 -7.35
C ARG A 97 -7.43 9.06 -6.28
N VAL A 98 -8.42 8.19 -6.18
CA VAL A 98 -8.48 7.13 -5.17
C VAL A 98 -8.76 5.80 -5.85
N LEU A 99 -7.94 4.80 -5.55
CA LEU A 99 -8.22 3.40 -5.85
C LEU A 99 -8.72 2.73 -4.57
N TRP A 100 -9.97 2.27 -4.58
CA TRP A 100 -10.54 1.50 -3.48
C TRP A 100 -10.60 0.02 -3.86
N THR A 101 -9.87 -0.82 -3.13
CA THR A 101 -9.89 -2.27 -3.31
C THR A 101 -10.53 -2.92 -2.08
N ASP A 102 -11.66 -3.59 -2.27
CA ASP A 102 -12.33 -4.34 -1.20
C ASP A 102 -12.00 -5.83 -1.34
N PHE A 103 -11.49 -6.42 -0.26
CA PHE A 103 -11.19 -7.85 -0.18
C PHE A 103 -12.26 -8.51 0.67
N ILE A 104 -13.39 -8.84 0.04
CA ILE A 104 -14.35 -9.76 0.64
C ILE A 104 -13.86 -11.17 0.36
N ALA A 105 -13.29 -11.81 1.39
CA ALA A 105 -12.98 -13.24 1.33
C ALA A 105 -14.30 -14.01 1.27
N TYR A 106 -14.78 -14.32 0.08
CA TYR A 106 -15.79 -15.36 -0.07
C TYR A 106 -15.15 -16.69 0.33
N PRO A 107 -15.69 -17.42 1.32
CA PRO A 107 -15.25 -18.78 1.54
C PRO A 107 -15.58 -19.58 0.27
N SER A 108 -14.55 -20.03 -0.45
CA SER A 108 -14.68 -21.00 -1.53
C SER A 108 -15.25 -22.29 -0.94
N SER A 109 -16.57 -22.45 -1.08
CA SER A 109 -17.40 -23.65 -0.86
C SER A 109 -16.92 -24.68 0.19
N ALA A 110 -17.53 -24.70 1.37
CA ALA A 110 -17.97 -25.92 2.04
C ALA A 110 -18.76 -25.56 3.32
N SER A 111 -19.90 -26.22 3.49
CA SER A 111 -20.71 -26.25 4.71
C SER A 111 -19.86 -26.46 5.97
N ALA A 112 -19.78 -25.46 6.85
CA ALA A 112 -19.39 -25.66 8.23
C ALA A 112 -20.16 -24.65 9.12
N PRO A 113 -21.03 -25.11 10.03
CA PRO A 113 -21.79 -24.25 10.91
C PRO A 113 -20.95 -23.92 12.15
N TYR A 114 -19.90 -23.09 12.04
CA TYR A 114 -19.27 -22.51 13.22
C TYR A 114 -18.74 -21.11 12.93
N SER A 115 -19.45 -20.14 13.52
CA SER A 115 -19.17 -18.71 13.45
C SER A 115 -17.94 -18.37 14.28
N VAL A 116 -16.75 -18.49 13.68
CA VAL A 116 -15.55 -17.84 14.20
C VAL A 116 -15.47 -16.47 13.52
N LYS A 117 -15.77 -15.40 14.28
CA LYS A 117 -15.49 -14.02 13.85
C LYS A 117 -13.98 -13.85 13.71
N ARG A 118 -13.44 -14.19 12.55
CA ARG A 118 -12.04 -13.93 12.21
C ARG A 118 -11.84 -12.41 12.10
N PRO A 119 -10.69 -11.87 12.52
CA PRO A 119 -10.38 -10.47 12.31
C PRO A 119 -10.40 -10.17 10.81
N VAL A 120 -11.24 -9.23 10.40
CA VAL A 120 -11.27 -8.75 9.01
C VAL A 120 -10.16 -7.71 8.88
N LYS A 121 -9.13 -8.03 8.10
CA LYS A 121 -8.12 -7.08 7.67
C LYS A 121 -8.74 -6.22 6.58
N ALA A 122 -9.01 -4.95 6.87
CA ALA A 122 -9.33 -3.97 5.86
C ALA A 122 -8.03 -3.28 5.48
N THR A 123 -7.50 -3.56 4.30
CA THR A 123 -6.32 -2.88 3.76
C THR A 123 -6.79 -1.78 2.82
N VAL A 124 -6.69 -0.53 3.27
CA VAL A 124 -6.93 0.63 2.42
C VAL A 124 -5.56 1.06 1.88
N GLN A 125 -5.25 0.68 0.64
CA GLN A 125 -4.05 1.18 -0.04
C GLN A 125 -4.44 2.44 -0.82
N ILE A 126 -4.05 3.61 -0.30
CA ILE A 126 -4.22 4.88 -1.02
C ILE A 126 -2.96 5.10 -1.85
N SER A 127 -3.02 4.80 -3.14
CA SER A 127 -1.94 5.10 -4.09
C SER A 127 -2.19 6.47 -4.72
N PHE A 128 -1.25 7.40 -4.51
CA PHE A 128 -1.22 8.67 -5.24
C PHE A 128 -0.48 8.44 -6.57
N ALA A 129 -1.02 9.00 -7.65
CA ALA A 129 -0.42 8.98 -8.98
C ALA A 129 -0.30 10.39 -9.52
#